data_AF-A0A917G0W9-F1
#
_entry.id   AF-A0A917G0W9-F1
#
_cell.length_a   1.000
_cell.length_b   1.000
_cell.length_c   1.000
_cell.angle_alpha   90.00
_cell.angle_beta   90.00
_cell.angle_gamma   90.00
#
_symmetry.space_group_name_H-M   'P 1'
#
loop_
_entity.id
_entity.type
_entity.pdbx_description
1 polymer ?
#
loop_
_entity_poly.entity_id
_entity_poly.type
_entity_poly.pdbx_seq_one_letter_code
_entity_poly.pdbx_strand_id
1 'polypeptide(L)'
;MLQVLRVIWVLATLVNLFAVVWFVFGTTANFQRGIDLVSTVILTYFGIPSILLIVLSSILLFKGWSPSSAWGIVIVSIMILCMLSLSPTLFKSVNTGGWLSENIVTDTLQTTADGQYEYQLELINLFQKNSFARLYIKNNSTGEEMRIPLDMPVNTIKGLTKEKENYWIMLEGTSEADKYILYTTPRFPLSDETYEVSMKKREAKKQE
;
A
#
# COMPACT_ATOMS: atom_id res chain seq x y z
N MET A 1 24.11 17.66 -33.32
CA MET A 1 24.49 16.51 -32.48
C MET A 1 24.53 16.88 -30.99
N LEU A 2 25.33 17.87 -30.59
CA LEU A 2 25.47 18.30 -29.18
C LEU A 2 24.16 18.76 -28.51
N GLN A 3 23.32 19.51 -29.23
CA GLN A 3 22.01 19.94 -28.72
C GLN A 3 21.06 18.76 -28.50
N VAL A 4 21.02 17.80 -29.43
CA VAL A 4 20.20 16.58 -29.30
C VAL A 4 20.65 15.75 -28.10
N LEU A 5 21.97 15.54 -27.94
CA LEU A 5 22.51 14.83 -26.79
C LEU A 5 22.13 15.52 -25.47
N ARG A 6 22.19 16.86 -25.41
CA ARG A 6 21.78 17.63 -24.23
C ARG A 6 20.29 17.44 -23.91
N VAL A 7 19.42 17.43 -24.93
CA VAL A 7 17.98 17.17 -24.74
C VAL A 7 17.75 15.76 -24.21
N ILE A 8 18.40 14.74 -24.80
CA ILE A 8 18.30 13.35 -24.32
C ILE A 8 18.79 13.25 -22.87
N TRP A 9 19.88 13.93 -22.54
CA TRP A 9 20.44 13.93 -21.19
C TRP A 9 19.48 14.55 -20.17
N VAL A 10 18.87 15.69 -20.49
CA VAL A 10 17.83 16.32 -19.65
C VAL A 10 16.66 15.35 -19.46
N LEU A 11 16.15 14.75 -20.53
CA LEU A 11 15.04 13.79 -20.46
C LEU A 11 15.39 12.57 -19.60
N ALA A 12 16.58 11.98 -19.77
CA ALA A 12 17.03 10.84 -18.96
C ALA A 12 17.13 11.20 -17.48
N THR A 13 17.60 12.41 -17.17
CA THR A 13 17.67 12.92 -15.79
C THR A 13 16.27 13.07 -15.18
N LEU A 14 15.31 13.61 -15.96
CA LEU A 14 13.93 13.76 -15.50
C LEU A 14 13.23 12.42 -15.29
N VAL A 15 13.42 11.45 -16.20
CA VAL A 15 12.86 10.10 -16.06
C VAL A 15 13.42 9.41 -14.81
N ASN A 16 14.73 9.51 -14.58
CA ASN A 16 15.37 8.91 -13.42
C ASN A 16 14.91 9.60 -12.10
N LEU A 17 14.79 10.93 -12.10
CA LEU A 17 14.22 11.67 -10.98
C LEU A 17 12.78 11.24 -10.68
N PHE A 18 11.94 11.14 -11.71
CA PHE A 18 10.57 10.67 -11.56
C PHE A 18 10.52 9.24 -11.01
N ALA A 19 11.41 8.35 -11.46
CA ALA A 19 11.53 6.99 -10.94
C ALA A 19 11.88 6.96 -9.44
N VAL A 20 12.83 7.78 -8.99
CA VAL A 20 13.20 7.88 -7.58
C VAL A 20 12.04 8.42 -6.73
N VAL A 21 11.36 9.48 -7.19
CA VAL A 21 10.21 10.05 -6.47
C VAL A 21 9.06 9.04 -6.39
N TRP A 22 8.75 8.39 -7.51
CA TRP A 22 7.74 7.32 -7.59
C TRP A 22 8.06 6.20 -6.60
N PHE A 23 9.32 5.77 -6.55
CA PHE A 23 9.79 4.74 -5.64
C PHE A 23 9.61 5.14 -4.16
N VAL A 24 10.05 6.35 -3.79
CA VAL A 24 9.95 6.83 -2.39
C VAL A 24 8.48 6.94 -1.97
N PHE A 25 7.63 7.54 -2.79
CA PHE A 25 6.21 7.67 -2.47
C PHE A 25 5.50 6.32 -2.45
N GLY A 26 5.79 5.43 -3.38
CA GLY A 26 5.11 4.16 -3.44
C GLY A 26 5.51 3.18 -2.34
N THR A 27 6.80 3.07 -2.04
CA THR A 27 7.27 2.18 -0.97
C THR A 27 6.77 2.64 0.40
N THR A 28 6.67 3.94 0.64
CA THR A 28 6.11 4.53 1.86
C THR A 28 4.58 4.67 1.84
N ALA A 29 3.92 4.30 0.73
CA ALA A 29 2.50 4.53 0.48
C ALA A 29 2.07 5.96 0.81
N ASN A 30 2.79 6.95 0.26
CA ASN A 30 2.65 8.38 0.58
C ASN A 30 2.86 8.68 2.08
N PHE A 31 3.96 8.18 2.65
CA PHE A 31 4.36 8.35 4.06
C PHE A 31 3.37 7.80 5.10
N GLN A 32 2.48 6.91 4.68
CA GLN A 32 1.56 6.19 5.56
C GLN A 32 2.27 5.03 6.28
N ARG A 33 3.39 4.53 5.75
CA ARG A 33 4.24 3.51 6.40
C ARG A 33 5.74 3.78 6.23
N GLY A 34 6.55 3.09 7.02
CA GLY A 34 8.00 3.04 6.83
C GLY A 34 8.41 2.22 5.59
N ILE A 35 9.67 2.39 5.18
CA ILE A 35 10.27 1.59 4.09
C ILE A 35 10.57 0.19 4.64
N ASP A 36 10.10 -0.85 3.96
CA ASP A 36 10.39 -2.24 4.31
C ASP A 36 11.84 -2.64 3.97
N LEU A 37 12.25 -3.84 4.39
CA LEU A 37 13.62 -4.33 4.16
C LEU A 37 13.97 -4.47 2.67
N VAL A 38 13.05 -4.99 1.85
CA VAL A 38 13.27 -5.20 0.41
C VAL A 38 13.40 -3.85 -0.29
N SER A 39 12.50 -2.93 0.01
CA SER A 39 12.53 -1.54 -0.47
C SER A 39 13.82 -0.82 -0.02
N THR A 40 14.32 -1.09 1.18
CA THR A 40 15.60 -0.53 1.67
C THR A 40 16.79 -1.03 0.84
N VAL A 41 16.83 -2.31 0.51
CA VAL A 41 17.86 -2.89 -0.37
C VAL A 41 17.79 -2.22 -1.76
N ILE A 42 16.60 -2.08 -2.33
CA ILE A 42 16.42 -1.44 -3.64
C ILE A 42 16.82 0.03 -3.61
N LEU A 43 16.43 0.77 -2.56
CA LEU A 43 16.86 2.16 -2.34
C LEU A 43 18.38 2.25 -2.30
N THR A 44 19.04 1.32 -1.60
CA THR A 44 20.50 1.35 -1.42
C THR A 44 21.24 1.08 -2.72
N TYR A 45 20.85 0.06 -3.48
CA TYR A 45 21.59 -0.37 -4.68
C TYR A 45 21.15 0.34 -5.97
N PHE A 46 19.94 0.86 -6.03
CA PHE A 46 19.40 1.52 -7.23
C PHE A 46 19.04 2.98 -6.99
N GLY A 47 18.40 3.28 -5.86
CA GLY A 47 17.96 4.64 -5.53
C GLY A 47 19.11 5.60 -5.22
N ILE A 48 20.03 5.25 -4.32
CA ILE A 48 21.18 6.10 -3.96
C ILE A 48 22.06 6.37 -5.19
N PRO A 49 22.47 5.37 -6.00
CA PRO A 49 23.21 5.63 -7.23
C PRO A 49 22.44 6.52 -8.21
N SER A 50 21.12 6.33 -8.34
CA SER A 50 20.27 7.18 -9.17
C SER A 50 20.26 8.64 -8.70
N ILE A 51 20.12 8.88 -7.39
CA ILE A 51 20.18 10.22 -6.79
C ILE A 51 21.54 10.88 -7.05
N LEU A 52 22.65 10.15 -6.89
CA LEU A 52 23.99 10.67 -7.17
C LEU A 52 24.16 11.08 -8.63
N LEU A 53 23.66 10.25 -9.57
CA LEU A 53 23.67 10.57 -10.99
C LEU A 53 22.80 11.78 -11.32
N ILE A 54 21.62 11.92 -10.72
CA ILE A 54 20.76 13.10 -10.89
C ILE A 54 21.46 14.36 -10.39
N VAL A 55 22.06 14.33 -9.20
CA VAL A 55 22.77 15.49 -8.62
C VAL A 55 23.94 15.90 -9.50
N LEU A 56 24.80 14.94 -9.89
CA LEU A 56 25.92 15.20 -10.77
C LEU A 56 25.46 15.76 -12.13
N SER A 57 24.46 15.12 -12.73
CA SER A 57 23.85 15.53 -13.99
C SER A 57 23.34 16.97 -13.94
N SER A 58 22.58 17.28 -12.88
CA SER A 58 22.00 18.61 -12.66
C SER A 58 23.09 19.67 -12.53
N ILE A 59 24.13 19.42 -11.71
CA ILE A 59 25.25 20.36 -11.54
C ILE A 59 25.92 20.66 -12.88
N LEU A 60 26.20 19.64 -13.69
CA LEU A 60 26.85 19.82 -14.99
C LEU A 60 25.97 20.58 -15.98
N LEU A 61 24.67 20.26 -16.03
CA LEU A 61 23.69 20.94 -16.87
C LEU A 61 23.48 22.41 -16.48
N PHE A 62 23.43 22.72 -15.17
CA PHE A 62 23.31 24.08 -14.65
C PHE A 62 24.56 24.92 -14.91
N LYS A 63 25.75 24.34 -14.81
CA LYS A 63 27.01 25.00 -15.19
C LYS A 63 27.16 25.22 -16.69
N GLY A 64 26.17 24.80 -17.50
CA GLY A 64 26.22 24.92 -18.96
C GLY A 64 27.31 24.07 -19.60
N TRP A 65 27.80 23.04 -18.90
CA TRP A 65 28.86 22.20 -19.42
C TRP A 65 28.35 21.41 -20.63
N SER A 66 29.10 21.46 -21.73
CA SER A 66 28.78 20.77 -22.97
C SER A 66 29.96 19.86 -23.33
N PRO A 67 29.73 18.57 -23.60
CA PRO A 67 30.81 17.64 -23.94
C PRO A 67 31.35 17.95 -25.33
N SER A 68 32.39 18.79 -25.44
CA SER A 68 33.02 19.14 -26.72
C SER A 68 34.05 18.12 -27.21
N SER A 69 34.59 17.29 -26.30
CA SER A 69 35.55 16.23 -26.62
C SER A 69 34.85 14.88 -26.84
N ALA A 70 35.43 14.03 -27.68
CA ALA A 70 34.94 12.66 -27.90
C ALA A 70 34.78 11.89 -26.58
N TRP A 71 35.74 12.04 -25.66
CA TRP A 71 35.68 11.48 -24.31
C TRP A 71 34.53 12.02 -23.48
N GLY A 72 34.26 13.32 -23.53
CA GLY A 72 33.11 13.93 -22.85
C GLY A 72 31.78 13.36 -23.35
N ILE A 73 31.66 13.12 -24.66
CA ILE A 73 30.46 12.51 -25.26
C ILE A 73 30.28 11.07 -24.77
N VAL A 74 31.35 10.28 -24.73
CA VAL A 74 31.31 8.90 -24.21
C VAL A 74 30.90 8.87 -22.74
N ILE A 75 31.47 9.73 -21.89
CA ILE A 75 31.13 9.80 -20.46
C ILE A 75 29.66 10.15 -20.25
N VAL A 76 29.14 11.17 -20.95
CA VAL A 76 27.73 11.54 -20.87
C VAL A 76 26.83 10.41 -21.36
N SER A 77 27.21 9.72 -22.44
CA SER A 77 26.43 8.60 -22.97
C SER A 77 26.34 7.44 -21.98
N ILE A 78 27.44 7.09 -21.32
CA ILE A 78 27.47 6.07 -20.26
C ILE A 78 26.58 6.51 -19.09
N MET A 79 26.67 7.77 -18.66
CA MET A 79 25.84 8.30 -17.57
C MET A 79 24.35 8.24 -17.90
N ILE A 80 23.95 8.62 -19.13
CA ILE A 80 22.58 8.49 -19.62
C ILE A 80 22.15 7.02 -19.58
N LEU A 81 22.98 6.11 -20.09
CA LEU A 81 22.68 4.68 -20.10
C LEU A 81 22.48 4.13 -18.68
N CYS A 82 23.33 4.51 -17.73
CA CYS A 82 23.20 4.15 -16.32
C CYS A 82 21.90 4.68 -15.71
N MET A 83 21.55 5.94 -15.95
CA MET A 83 20.29 6.51 -15.45
C MET A 83 19.07 5.74 -16.00
N LEU A 84 19.09 5.44 -17.29
CA LEU A 84 17.99 4.71 -17.94
C LEU A 84 17.93 3.23 -17.52
N SER A 85 19.06 2.59 -17.23
CA SER A 85 19.09 1.18 -16.80
C SER A 85 18.64 0.98 -15.35
N LEU A 86 18.86 1.96 -14.47
CA LEU A 86 18.42 1.89 -13.07
C LEU A 86 16.92 2.19 -12.89
N SER A 87 16.35 3.05 -13.74
CA SER A 87 14.97 3.54 -13.61
C SER A 87 13.89 2.43 -13.62
N PRO A 88 13.93 1.41 -14.49
CA PRO A 88 12.89 0.37 -14.53
C PRO A 88 12.75 -0.40 -13.22
N THR A 89 13.85 -0.68 -12.52
CA THR A 89 13.81 -1.37 -11.22
C THR A 89 13.10 -0.53 -10.17
N LEU A 90 13.34 0.78 -10.15
CA LEU A 90 12.66 1.72 -9.24
C LEU A 90 11.15 1.81 -9.51
N PHE A 91 10.70 1.70 -10.77
CA PHE A 91 9.27 1.65 -11.07
C PHE A 91 8.63 0.32 -10.67
N LYS A 92 9.23 -0.81 -11.10
CA LYS A 92 8.62 -2.15 -10.96
C LYS A 92 8.57 -2.64 -9.52
N SER A 93 9.45 -2.14 -8.66
CA SER A 93 9.54 -2.56 -7.26
C SER A 93 8.47 -1.95 -6.36
N VAL A 94 7.72 -0.97 -6.84
CA VAL A 94 6.68 -0.32 -6.07
C VAL A 94 5.42 -1.17 -6.01
N ASN A 95 4.97 -1.49 -4.80
CA ASN A 95 3.65 -2.05 -4.57
C ASN A 95 2.61 -0.93 -4.54
N THR A 96 1.63 -0.99 -5.45
CA THR A 96 0.54 -0.01 -5.54
C THR A 96 -0.57 -0.23 -4.49
N GLY A 97 -0.61 -1.42 -3.88
CA GLY A 97 -1.54 -1.77 -2.82
C GLY A 97 -1.28 -0.99 -1.54
N GLY A 98 -2.34 -0.38 -1.00
CA GLY A 98 -2.31 0.56 0.11
C GLY A 98 -1.85 1.96 -0.27
N TRP A 99 -1.58 2.22 -1.56
CA TRP A 99 -1.29 3.56 -2.07
C TRP A 99 -2.33 4.02 -3.09
N LEU A 100 -2.42 3.35 -4.24
CA LEU A 100 -3.36 3.68 -5.31
C LEU A 100 -4.67 2.90 -5.20
N SER A 101 -4.61 1.74 -4.56
CA SER A 101 -5.77 0.91 -4.24
C SER A 101 -5.74 0.52 -2.77
N GLU A 102 -6.89 0.26 -2.17
CA GLU A 102 -6.96 -0.35 -0.84
C GLU A 102 -6.21 -1.69 -0.84
N ASN A 103 -5.37 -1.93 0.16
CA ASN A 103 -4.85 -3.27 0.43
C ASN A 103 -5.78 -3.92 1.46
N ILE A 104 -6.57 -4.90 1.01
CA ILE A 104 -7.60 -5.55 1.81
C ILE A 104 -7.10 -6.90 2.27
N VAL A 105 -7.04 -7.09 3.58
CA VAL A 105 -6.76 -8.37 4.21
C VAL A 105 -8.04 -8.86 4.88
N THR A 106 -8.55 -10.01 4.45
CA THR A 106 -9.78 -10.58 4.99
C THR A 106 -9.53 -11.84 5.81
N ASP A 107 -10.45 -12.11 6.73
CA ASP A 107 -10.57 -13.43 7.34
C ASP A 107 -11.37 -14.39 6.44
N THR A 108 -11.68 -15.58 6.95
CA THR A 108 -12.47 -16.58 6.23
C THR A 108 -13.94 -16.14 6.19
N LEU A 109 -14.56 -16.21 5.01
CA LEU A 109 -15.99 -15.96 4.84
C LEU A 109 -16.82 -16.94 5.68
N GLN A 110 -17.71 -16.41 6.50
CA GLN A 110 -18.56 -17.14 7.42
C GLN A 110 -20.03 -16.88 7.12
N THR A 111 -20.92 -17.73 7.63
CA THR A 111 -22.36 -17.53 7.56
C THR A 111 -22.92 -17.43 8.97
N THR A 112 -23.88 -16.52 9.19
CA THR A 112 -24.57 -16.40 10.47
C THR A 112 -25.33 -17.69 10.81
N ALA A 113 -25.53 -17.97 12.10
CA ALA A 113 -26.20 -19.20 12.55
C ALA A 113 -27.65 -19.33 12.04
N ASP A 114 -28.31 -18.20 11.77
CA ASP A 114 -29.64 -18.11 11.17
C ASP A 114 -29.65 -18.24 9.64
N GLY A 115 -28.47 -18.35 9.00
CA GLY A 115 -28.30 -18.48 7.56
C GLY A 115 -28.60 -17.22 6.75
N GLN A 116 -28.91 -16.09 7.39
CA GLN A 116 -29.38 -14.88 6.70
C GLN A 116 -28.25 -14.13 5.98
N TYR A 117 -27.04 -14.15 6.55
CA TYR A 117 -25.93 -13.32 6.08
C TYR A 117 -24.62 -14.11 5.96
N GLU A 118 -23.90 -13.85 4.87
CA GLU A 118 -22.47 -14.12 4.75
C GLU A 118 -21.67 -12.92 5.27
N TYR A 119 -20.60 -13.14 6.02
CA TYR A 119 -19.81 -12.07 6.62
C TYR A 119 -18.32 -12.40 6.72
N GLN A 120 -17.49 -11.35 6.72
CA GLN A 120 -16.05 -11.43 6.97
C GLN A 120 -15.52 -10.07 7.45
N LEU A 121 -14.42 -10.08 8.20
CA LEU A 121 -13.68 -8.89 8.57
C LEU A 121 -12.79 -8.45 7.42
N GLU A 122 -12.88 -7.19 7.01
CA GLU A 122 -11.94 -6.56 6.07
C GLU A 122 -11.04 -5.58 6.83
N LEU A 123 -9.75 -5.89 6.91
CA LEU A 123 -8.71 -4.99 7.40
C LEU A 123 -8.11 -4.24 6.22
N ILE A 124 -8.24 -2.93 6.21
CA ILE A 124 -7.79 -2.07 5.13
C ILE A 124 -6.46 -1.43 5.51
N ASN A 125 -5.50 -1.48 4.59
CA ASN A 125 -4.20 -0.81 4.70
C ASN A 125 -3.46 -1.16 6.00
N LEU A 126 -3.49 -2.44 6.38
CA LEU A 126 -2.81 -2.93 7.58
C LEU A 126 -1.33 -2.48 7.62
N PHE A 127 -0.86 -2.09 8.81
CA PHE A 127 0.48 -1.52 9.06
C PHE A 127 0.74 -0.12 8.46
N GLN A 128 -0.33 0.59 8.07
CA GLN A 128 -0.26 1.99 7.64
C GLN A 128 -1.02 2.89 8.63
N LYS A 129 -0.68 4.18 8.69
CA LYS A 129 -1.34 5.17 9.57
C LYS A 129 -2.83 5.36 9.24
N ASN A 130 -3.21 5.19 7.98
CA ASN A 130 -4.57 5.25 7.49
C ASN A 130 -5.28 3.88 7.48
N SER A 131 -4.83 2.93 8.32
CA SER A 131 -5.49 1.63 8.44
C SER A 131 -6.84 1.74 9.15
N PHE A 132 -7.81 0.95 8.72
CA PHE A 132 -9.12 0.84 9.38
C PHE A 132 -9.74 -0.54 9.15
N ALA A 133 -10.80 -0.86 9.89
CA ALA A 133 -11.56 -2.10 9.72
C ALA A 133 -12.98 -1.81 9.23
N ARG A 134 -13.53 -2.77 8.48
CA ARG A 134 -14.96 -2.80 8.17
C ARG A 134 -15.44 -4.25 8.11
N LEU A 135 -16.71 -4.44 8.45
CA LEU A 135 -17.41 -5.71 8.33
C LEU A 135 -18.04 -5.78 6.94
N TYR A 136 -17.62 -6.74 6.14
CA TYR A 136 -18.33 -7.10 4.91
C TYR A 136 -19.52 -7.99 5.29
N ILE A 137 -20.67 -7.70 4.70
CA ILE A 137 -21.89 -8.46 4.88
C ILE A 137 -22.56 -8.61 3.53
N LYS A 138 -23.05 -9.81 3.25
CA LYS A 138 -23.88 -10.11 2.10
C LYS A 138 -25.13 -10.84 2.54
N ASN A 139 -26.29 -10.32 2.14
CA ASN A 139 -27.56 -10.98 2.41
C ASN A 139 -27.72 -12.19 1.46
N ASN A 140 -27.97 -13.37 2.01
CA ASN A 140 -28.05 -14.60 1.24
C ASN A 140 -29.32 -14.69 0.37
N SER A 141 -30.40 -14.01 0.77
CA SER A 141 -31.68 -14.03 0.06
C SER A 141 -31.72 -13.01 -1.09
N THR A 142 -31.17 -11.81 -0.87
CA THR A 142 -31.23 -10.72 -1.86
C THR A 142 -29.93 -10.55 -2.67
N GLY A 143 -28.81 -11.08 -2.16
CA GLY A 143 -27.48 -10.83 -2.71
C GLY A 143 -26.95 -9.42 -2.44
N GLU A 144 -27.66 -8.60 -1.65
CA GLU A 144 -27.22 -7.24 -1.34
C GLU A 144 -25.94 -7.27 -0.48
N GLU A 145 -24.91 -6.54 -0.92
CA GLU A 145 -23.67 -6.36 -0.19
C GLU A 145 -23.62 -5.02 0.53
N MET A 146 -23.08 -5.02 1.74
CA MET A 146 -22.84 -3.82 2.52
C MET A 146 -21.54 -3.92 3.32
N ARG A 147 -20.98 -2.76 3.62
CA ARG A 147 -19.74 -2.61 4.38
C ARG A 147 -20.02 -1.70 5.57
N ILE A 148 -19.94 -2.24 6.78
CA ILE A 148 -20.15 -1.48 8.02
C ILE A 148 -18.79 -1.11 8.60
N PRO A 149 -18.48 0.19 8.81
CA PRO A 149 -17.21 0.59 9.44
C PRO A 149 -17.15 0.08 10.88
N LEU A 150 -15.97 -0.40 11.29
CA LEU A 150 -15.69 -0.83 12.66
C LEU A 150 -14.66 0.13 13.27
N ASP A 151 -14.99 0.74 14.41
CA ASP A 151 -14.07 1.58 15.17
C ASP A 151 -13.09 0.73 15.98
N MET A 152 -12.22 0.05 15.24
CA MET A 152 -11.24 -0.89 15.75
C MET A 152 -9.84 -0.29 15.61
N PRO A 153 -8.97 -0.38 16.63
CA PRO A 153 -7.62 0.19 16.63
C PRO A 153 -6.63 -0.63 15.78
N VAL A 154 -6.95 -0.87 14.50
CA VAL A 154 -6.17 -1.70 13.56
C VAL A 154 -4.72 -1.24 13.42
N ASN A 155 -4.46 0.06 13.60
CA ASN A 155 -3.11 0.64 13.55
C ASN A 155 -2.18 0.16 14.69
N THR A 156 -2.73 -0.45 15.74
CA THR A 156 -1.95 -1.01 16.86
C THR A 156 -1.47 -2.43 16.58
N ILE A 157 -2.00 -3.08 15.54
CA ILE A 157 -1.62 -4.45 15.15
C ILE A 157 -0.20 -4.43 14.58
N LYS A 158 0.73 -5.12 15.24
CA LYS A 158 2.15 -5.22 14.83
C LYS A 158 2.46 -6.45 13.98
N GLY A 159 1.56 -7.42 13.96
CA GLY A 159 1.69 -8.65 13.21
C GLY A 159 0.34 -9.36 13.13
N LEU A 160 0.14 -10.11 12.07
CA LEU A 160 -1.08 -10.89 11.85
C LEU A 160 -0.69 -12.27 11.36
N THR A 161 -1.09 -13.29 12.11
CA THR A 161 -0.91 -14.68 11.71
C THR A 161 -2.02 -15.04 10.72
N LYS A 162 -1.64 -15.55 9.55
CA LYS A 162 -2.57 -16.01 8.52
C LYS A 162 -2.45 -17.52 8.38
N GLU A 163 -3.41 -18.26 8.93
CA GLU A 163 -3.60 -19.68 8.70
C GLU A 163 -4.46 -19.93 7.45
N LYS A 164 -4.65 -21.20 7.08
CA LYS A 164 -5.51 -21.60 5.95
C LYS A 164 -6.97 -21.15 6.16
N GLU A 165 -7.43 -21.24 7.40
CA GLU A 165 -8.72 -20.72 7.84
C GLU A 165 -8.47 -19.81 9.04
N ASN A 166 -8.87 -18.54 8.92
CA ASN A 166 -8.78 -17.58 10.00
C ASN A 166 -10.18 -17.10 10.32
N TYR A 167 -10.62 -17.35 11.54
CA TYR A 167 -11.88 -16.85 12.06
C TYR A 167 -11.54 -15.76 13.06
N TRP A 168 -11.38 -14.52 12.58
CA TRP A 168 -10.99 -13.40 13.45
C TRP A 168 -12.18 -12.81 14.18
N ILE A 169 -13.37 -12.94 13.59
CA ILE A 169 -14.63 -12.47 14.17
C ILE A 169 -15.69 -13.56 14.18
N MET A 170 -16.67 -13.42 15.06
CA MET A 170 -17.90 -14.19 15.08
C MET A 170 -19.08 -13.23 15.20
N LEU A 171 -20.16 -13.49 14.46
CA LEU A 171 -21.38 -12.69 14.49
C LEU A 171 -22.55 -13.51 15.04
N GLU A 172 -23.11 -13.07 16.17
CA GLU A 172 -24.20 -13.75 16.88
C GLU A 172 -25.49 -12.92 16.80
N GLY A 173 -26.62 -13.58 16.52
CA GLY A 173 -27.92 -12.92 16.46
C GLY A 173 -28.43 -12.52 17.85
N THR A 174 -29.16 -11.42 17.93
CA THR A 174 -29.85 -11.00 19.16
C THR A 174 -31.35 -11.36 19.12
N SER A 175 -32.09 -11.04 20.20
CA SER A 175 -33.56 -11.15 20.21
C SER A 175 -34.24 -10.13 19.29
N GLU A 176 -33.53 -9.08 18.87
CA GLU A 176 -34.01 -8.09 17.91
C GLU A 176 -33.59 -8.47 16.48
N ALA A 177 -34.54 -8.40 15.55
CA ALA A 177 -34.24 -8.60 14.13
C ALA A 177 -33.24 -7.55 13.62
N ASP A 178 -32.35 -7.95 12.72
CA ASP A 178 -31.32 -7.09 12.10
C ASP A 178 -30.33 -6.47 13.08
N LYS A 179 -30.23 -7.03 14.29
CA LYS A 179 -29.22 -6.70 15.29
C LYS A 179 -28.40 -7.92 15.66
N TYR A 180 -27.09 -7.74 15.61
CA TYR A 180 -26.12 -8.79 15.88
C TYR A 180 -25.03 -8.27 16.81
N ILE A 181 -24.40 -9.18 17.54
CA ILE A 181 -23.20 -8.89 18.32
C ILE A 181 -22.02 -9.50 17.59
N LEU A 182 -21.04 -8.66 17.25
CA LEU A 182 -19.76 -9.10 16.70
C LEU A 182 -18.76 -9.23 17.85
N TYR A 183 -18.09 -10.38 17.90
CA TYR A 183 -17.00 -10.65 18.83
C TYR A 183 -15.71 -10.89 18.04
N THR A 184 -14.61 -10.33 18.52
CA THR A 184 -13.28 -10.73 18.05
C THR A 184 -12.82 -11.99 18.77
N THR A 185 -12.29 -12.96 18.03
CA THR A 185 -11.82 -14.22 18.61
C THR A 185 -10.40 -14.08 19.20
N PRO A 186 -9.97 -15.02 20.07
CA PRO A 186 -8.59 -15.04 20.58
C PRO A 186 -7.50 -15.21 19.51
N ARG A 187 -7.88 -15.59 18.28
CA ARG A 187 -6.94 -15.70 17.15
C ARG A 187 -6.63 -14.34 16.52
N PHE A 188 -7.44 -13.33 16.82
CA PHE A 188 -7.25 -11.99 16.32
C PHE A 188 -6.39 -11.17 17.31
N PRO A 189 -5.41 -10.37 16.85
CA PRO A 189 -4.52 -9.61 17.74
C PRO A 189 -5.22 -8.60 18.66
N LEU A 190 -6.45 -8.20 18.31
CA LEU A 190 -7.32 -7.37 19.15
C LEU A 190 -8.43 -8.28 19.68
N SER A 191 -8.10 -9.18 20.61
CA SER A 191 -9.07 -10.12 21.18
C SER A 191 -10.05 -9.40 22.12
N ASP A 192 -11.19 -10.05 22.37
CA ASP A 192 -12.18 -9.65 23.38
C ASP A 192 -12.88 -8.30 23.15
N GLU A 193 -12.76 -7.72 21.95
CA GLU A 193 -13.59 -6.60 21.54
C GLU A 193 -14.99 -7.06 21.10
N THR A 194 -15.99 -6.30 21.52
CA THR A 194 -17.40 -6.59 21.22
C THR A 194 -18.05 -5.37 20.58
N TYR A 195 -18.85 -5.59 19.54
CA TYR A 195 -19.55 -4.54 18.81
C TYR A 195 -21.02 -4.91 18.60
N GLU A 196 -21.93 -3.99 18.91
CA GLU A 196 -23.33 -4.09 18.47
C GLU A 196 -23.42 -3.64 17.02
N VAL A 197 -23.89 -4.52 16.14
CA VAL A 197 -24.00 -4.29 14.70
C VAL A 197 -25.49 -4.19 14.33
N SER A 198 -25.87 -3.05 13.74
CA SER A 198 -27.22 -2.86 13.19
C SER A 198 -27.19 -2.92 11.67
N MET A 199 -27.81 -3.96 11.09
CA MET A 199 -27.89 -4.12 9.64
C MET A 199 -28.72 -3.01 9.00
N LYS A 200 -29.81 -2.61 9.67
CA LYS A 200 -30.70 -1.53 9.22
C LYS A 200 -30.01 -0.16 9.18
N LYS A 201 -29.22 0.17 10.20
CA LYS A 201 -28.51 1.45 10.27
C LYS A 201 -27.17 1.43 9.54
N ARG A 202 -26.63 0.25 9.25
CA ARG A 202 -25.27 0.04 8.70
C ARG A 202 -24.20 0.64 9.61
N GLU A 203 -24.40 0.48 10.91
CA GLU A 203 -23.54 1.03 11.96
C GLU A 203 -23.12 -0.10 12.90
N ALA A 204 -21.90 0.02 13.41
CA ALA A 204 -21.40 -0.79 14.50
C ALA A 204 -21.00 0.13 15.65
N LYS A 205 -21.35 -0.25 16.89
CA LYS A 205 -20.96 0.48 18.11
C LYS A 205 -20.20 -0.44 19.03
N LYS A 206 -19.01 -0.02 19.44
CA LYS A 206 -18.22 -0.76 20.44
C LYS A 206 -18.99 -0.82 21.75
N GLN A 207 -19.03 -2.00 22.36
CA GLN A 207 -19.55 -2.19 23.70
C GLN A 207 -18.38 -2.08 24.70
N GLU A 208 -18.60 -1.35 25.80
CA GLU A 208 -17.63 -1.17 26.89
C GLU A 208 -17.62 -2.38 27.84
#